data_AF-A0A7L8KCB9-F1
#
_entry.id   AF-A0A7L8KCB9-F1
#
_cell.length_a   1.000
_cell.length_b   1.000
_cell.length_c   1.000
_cell.angle_alpha   90.00
_cell.angle_beta   90.00
_cell.angle_gamma   90.00
#
_symmetry.space_group_name_H-M   'P 1'
#
loop_
_entity.id
_entity.type
_entity.pdbx_description
1 polymer ?
#
loop_
_entity_poly.entity_id
_entity_poly.type
_entity_poly.pdbx_seq_one_letter_code
_entity_poly.pdbx_strand_id
1 'polypeptide(L)'
;MSVTAIEKDSARAVKKIMTSFASTIGNSKKEALCWGVKTSPEMQLEIATVLAKTVTEIGGDKIRGVMVLAQQAKMVGNRTPELKAIPKSHVVYIPNAESWRQDSLLQVILQSSQAGCKAMIGFSTPSKLSLGIYQFLVTKQITDGIVTDWAINMDMPICDIQ
;
A
#
# COMPACT_ATOMS: atom_id res chain seq x y z
N MET A 1 -20.53 16.63 4.71
CA MET A 1 -19.55 17.15 3.73
C MET A 1 -19.97 16.70 2.34
N SER A 2 -19.90 17.56 1.33
CA SER A 2 -20.27 17.14 -0.04
C SER A 2 -19.23 16.17 -0.59
N VAL A 3 -19.68 15.19 -1.38
CA VAL A 3 -18.84 14.15 -2.02
C VAL A 3 -17.66 14.77 -2.78
N THR A 4 -17.88 15.92 -3.43
CA THR A 4 -16.86 16.69 -4.17
C THR A 4 -15.74 17.29 -3.32
N ALA A 5 -15.98 17.62 -2.04
CA ALA A 5 -14.92 18.11 -1.16
C ALA A 5 -14.02 16.96 -0.70
N ILE A 6 -14.63 15.81 -0.37
CA ILE A 6 -13.93 14.58 0.04
C ILE A 6 -13.05 14.06 -1.10
N GLU A 7 -13.56 14.03 -2.34
CA GLU A 7 -12.78 13.59 -3.51
C GLU A 7 -11.55 14.49 -3.78
N LYS A 8 -11.68 15.81 -3.62
CA LYS A 8 -10.60 16.78 -3.89
C LYS A 8 -9.49 16.69 -2.83
N ASP A 9 -9.85 16.51 -1.58
CA ASP A 9 -8.90 16.37 -0.48
C ASP A 9 -8.19 15.02 -0.50
N SER A 10 -8.91 13.96 -0.88
CA SER A 10 -8.35 12.62 -1.09
C SER A 10 -7.39 12.57 -2.26
N ALA A 11 -7.72 13.23 -3.38
CA ALA A 11 -6.81 13.37 -4.52
C ALA A 11 -5.49 14.06 -4.14
N ARG A 12 -5.57 15.14 -3.35
CA ARG A 12 -4.39 15.85 -2.85
C ARG A 12 -3.56 14.98 -1.90
N ALA A 13 -4.21 14.26 -0.99
CA ALA A 13 -3.56 13.38 -0.02
C ALA A 13 -2.81 12.24 -0.73
N VAL A 14 -3.47 11.55 -1.67
CA VAL A 14 -2.87 10.48 -2.48
C VAL A 14 -1.72 11.01 -3.32
N LYS A 15 -1.88 12.18 -3.96
CA LYS A 15 -0.80 12.81 -4.73
C LYS A 15 0.42 13.08 -3.85
N LYS A 16 0.23 13.56 -2.61
CA LYS A 16 1.33 13.78 -1.65
C LYS A 16 2.02 12.47 -1.25
N ILE A 17 1.25 11.41 -0.99
CA ILE A 17 1.79 10.07 -0.67
C ILE A 17 2.59 9.54 -1.86
N MET A 18 2.04 9.61 -3.07
CA MET A 18 2.70 9.10 -4.27
C MET A 18 3.95 9.87 -4.66
N THR A 19 3.95 11.20 -4.52
CA THR A 19 5.17 12.00 -4.71
C THR A 19 6.24 11.60 -3.69
N SER A 20 5.87 11.45 -2.41
CA SER A 20 6.80 11.00 -1.37
C SER A 20 7.34 9.62 -1.68
N PHE A 21 6.48 8.69 -2.05
CA PHE A 21 6.84 7.34 -2.43
C PHE A 21 7.80 7.30 -3.62
N ALA A 22 7.46 7.97 -4.73
CA ALA A 22 8.29 8.03 -5.93
C ALA A 22 9.68 8.66 -5.67
N SER A 23 9.77 9.62 -4.74
CA SER A 23 11.03 10.24 -4.35
C SER A 23 11.99 9.28 -3.63
N THR A 24 11.47 8.21 -3.02
CA THR A 24 12.27 7.19 -2.31
C THR A 24 12.74 6.04 -3.21
N ILE A 25 12.16 5.87 -4.40
CA ILE A 25 12.53 4.79 -5.33
C ILE A 25 13.96 5.00 -5.85
N GLY A 26 14.79 3.95 -5.70
CA GLY A 26 16.21 3.96 -6.03
C GLY A 26 17.11 4.63 -4.98
N ASN A 27 16.55 5.03 -3.83
CA ASN A 27 17.33 5.55 -2.72
C ASN A 27 17.64 4.44 -1.72
N SER A 28 18.84 3.87 -1.79
CA SER A 28 19.26 2.72 -0.96
C SER A 28 19.16 2.92 0.56
N LYS A 29 19.06 4.16 1.05
CA LYS A 29 18.90 4.47 2.48
C LYS A 29 17.44 4.68 2.92
N LYS A 30 16.51 4.89 1.98
CA LYS A 30 15.12 5.28 2.26
C LYS A 30 14.07 4.42 1.56
N GLU A 31 14.50 3.54 0.66
CA GLU A 31 13.61 2.70 -0.14
C GLU A 31 13.05 1.56 0.71
N ALA A 32 11.78 1.70 1.11
CA ALA A 32 11.05 0.65 1.78
C ALA A 32 10.56 -0.42 0.78
N LEU A 33 10.53 -1.67 1.23
CA LEU A 33 9.97 -2.78 0.46
C LEU A 33 8.44 -2.65 0.30
N CYS A 34 7.78 -2.10 1.34
CA CYS A 34 6.34 -1.93 1.39
C CYS A 34 5.96 -0.55 1.93
N TRP A 35 4.97 0.08 1.32
CA TRP A 35 4.36 1.30 1.84
C TRP A 35 2.93 1.05 2.32
N GLY A 36 2.55 1.68 3.42
CA GLY A 36 1.23 1.56 4.02
C GLY A 36 0.46 2.86 3.98
N VAL A 37 -0.86 2.77 3.74
CA VAL A 37 -1.78 3.89 3.91
C VAL A 37 -2.88 3.47 4.87
N LYS A 38 -2.86 4.05 6.08
CA LYS A 38 -3.88 3.83 7.09
C LYS A 38 -5.06 4.78 6.86
N THR A 39 -6.23 4.25 6.52
CA THR A 39 -7.47 5.03 6.29
C THR A 39 -8.72 4.15 6.24
N SER A 40 -9.93 4.73 6.14
CA SER A 40 -11.19 3.98 6.13
C SER A 40 -11.33 3.10 4.88
N PRO A 41 -12.10 1.99 4.93
CA PRO A 41 -12.28 1.10 3.77
C PRO A 41 -12.83 1.81 2.53
N GLU A 42 -13.76 2.77 2.69
CA GLU A 42 -14.32 3.55 1.59
C GLU A 42 -13.22 4.37 0.91
N MET A 43 -12.40 5.04 1.73
CA MET A 43 -11.28 5.85 1.27
C MET A 43 -10.22 5.00 0.54
N GLN A 44 -9.98 3.76 0.96
CA GLN A 44 -9.03 2.87 0.28
C GLN A 44 -9.45 2.54 -1.17
N LEU A 45 -10.75 2.40 -1.43
CA LEU A 45 -11.27 2.20 -2.79
C LEU A 45 -11.10 3.47 -3.66
N GLU A 46 -11.31 4.64 -3.07
CA GLU A 46 -11.07 5.93 -3.74
C GLU A 46 -9.58 6.10 -4.06
N ILE A 47 -8.70 5.75 -3.12
CA ILE A 47 -7.25 5.77 -3.31
C ILE A 47 -6.84 4.90 -4.50
N ALA A 48 -7.38 3.68 -4.64
CA ALA A 48 -7.10 2.82 -5.79
C ALA A 48 -7.36 3.55 -7.13
N THR A 49 -8.50 4.24 -7.20
CA THR A 49 -8.94 4.98 -8.39
C THR A 49 -8.06 6.20 -8.65
N VAL A 50 -7.73 6.95 -7.60
CA VAL A 50 -6.88 8.14 -7.71
C VAL A 50 -5.44 7.77 -8.04
N LEU A 51 -4.90 6.70 -7.46
CA LEU A 51 -3.54 6.21 -7.72
C LEU A 51 -3.32 5.93 -9.20
N ALA A 52 -4.27 5.24 -9.85
CA ALA A 52 -4.20 4.94 -11.28
C ALA A 52 -4.13 6.22 -12.13
N LYS A 53 -4.89 7.26 -11.79
CA LYS A 53 -4.88 8.57 -12.49
C LYS A 53 -3.63 9.40 -12.17
N THR A 54 -3.13 9.27 -10.95
CA THR A 54 -2.06 10.12 -10.43
C THR A 54 -0.68 9.61 -10.89
N VAL A 55 -0.54 8.31 -11.14
CA VAL A 55 0.71 7.77 -11.73
C VAL A 55 0.98 8.34 -13.11
N THR A 56 -0.03 8.62 -13.92
CA THR A 56 0.21 9.31 -15.20
C THR A 56 0.68 10.76 -15.03
N GLU A 57 0.41 11.39 -13.89
CA GLU A 57 0.84 12.78 -13.60
C GLU A 57 2.17 12.89 -12.85
N ILE A 58 2.47 11.94 -11.95
CA ILE A 58 3.69 11.91 -11.11
C ILE A 58 4.77 11.01 -11.72
N GLY A 59 4.34 9.98 -12.45
CA GLY A 59 5.15 8.86 -12.90
C GLY A 59 6.01 9.20 -14.11
N GLY A 60 7.07 9.97 -13.89
CA GLY A 60 8.24 9.91 -14.76
C GLY A 60 8.80 8.48 -14.90
N ASP A 61 9.99 8.31 -15.45
CA ASP A 61 10.58 6.99 -15.81
C ASP A 61 10.62 5.91 -14.71
N LYS A 62 10.35 6.27 -13.44
CA LYS A 62 10.41 5.39 -12.26
C LYS A 62 9.13 4.60 -11.98
N ILE A 63 7.94 5.12 -12.29
CA ILE A 63 6.66 4.45 -12.06
C ILE A 63 5.81 4.52 -13.32
N ARG A 64 5.54 3.38 -13.94
CA ARG A 64 4.84 3.28 -15.23
C ARG A 64 3.35 2.98 -15.13
N GLY A 65 2.88 2.54 -13.97
CA GLY A 65 1.48 2.18 -13.77
C GLY A 65 1.17 1.72 -12.36
N VAL A 66 -0.12 1.49 -12.11
CA VAL A 66 -0.64 0.90 -10.86
C VAL A 66 -1.43 -0.35 -11.22
N MET A 67 -1.15 -1.44 -10.52
CA MET A 67 -1.95 -2.66 -10.54
C MET A 67 -2.68 -2.77 -9.20
N VAL A 68 -4.02 -2.73 -9.23
CA VAL A 68 -4.83 -2.85 -8.02
C VAL A 68 -5.22 -4.32 -7.83
N LEU A 69 -4.87 -4.88 -6.67
CA LEU A 69 -5.27 -6.22 -6.26
C LEU A 69 -6.35 -6.10 -5.17
N ALA A 70 -7.60 -5.90 -5.59
CA ALA A 70 -8.73 -5.75 -4.68
C ALA A 70 -9.18 -7.07 -4.02
N GLN A 71 -8.75 -8.21 -4.57
CA GLN A 71 -9.06 -9.54 -4.06
C GLN A 71 -7.79 -10.34 -3.86
N GLN A 72 -7.81 -11.21 -2.87
CA GLN A 72 -6.67 -12.06 -2.54
C GLN A 72 -6.22 -12.86 -3.77
N ALA A 73 -4.92 -12.75 -4.09
CA ALA A 73 -4.32 -13.54 -5.14
C ALA A 73 -4.45 -15.03 -4.80
N LYS A 74 -4.88 -15.83 -5.78
CA LYS A 74 -4.96 -17.29 -5.63
C LYS A 74 -3.54 -17.82 -5.39
N MET A 75 -3.37 -18.76 -4.48
CA MET A 75 -2.07 -19.38 -4.22
C MET A 75 -1.92 -20.66 -5.06
N VAL A 76 -0.82 -20.80 -5.78
CA VAL A 76 -0.39 -22.01 -6.50
C VAL A 76 0.71 -22.68 -5.70
N GLY A 77 0.43 -23.90 -5.24
CA GLY A 77 1.19 -24.48 -4.14
C GLY A 77 1.07 -23.61 -2.88
N ASN A 78 1.51 -24.11 -1.73
CA ASN A 78 1.32 -23.39 -0.46
C ASN A 78 2.13 -22.09 -0.33
N ARG A 79 2.73 -21.56 -1.41
CA ARG A 79 3.76 -20.50 -1.33
C ARG A 79 3.74 -19.46 -2.45
N THR A 80 3.20 -19.74 -3.63
CA THR A 80 3.36 -18.82 -4.77
C THR A 80 2.04 -18.16 -5.14
N PRO A 81 1.88 -16.84 -4.98
CA PRO A 81 0.69 -16.15 -5.44
C PRO A 81 0.65 -16.11 -6.97
N GLU A 82 -0.51 -16.49 -7.52
CA GLU A 82 -0.85 -16.45 -8.95
C GLU A 82 -1.13 -14.99 -9.34
N LEU A 83 -0.05 -14.25 -9.55
CA LEU A 83 -0.11 -12.88 -10.07
C LEU A 83 0.04 -12.96 -11.59
N LYS A 84 -0.89 -12.36 -12.33
CA LYS A 84 -0.65 -12.05 -13.76
C LYS A 84 0.69 -11.30 -13.85
N ALA A 85 1.49 -11.57 -14.87
CA ALA A 85 2.83 -11.00 -15.03
C ALA A 85 2.82 -9.49 -14.72
N ILE A 86 3.42 -9.11 -13.60
CA ILE A 86 3.41 -7.72 -13.14
C ILE A 86 4.47 -6.98 -13.94
N PRO A 87 4.10 -5.95 -14.73
CA PRO A 87 5.09 -5.25 -15.53
C PRO A 87 6.04 -4.48 -14.63
N LYS A 88 7.33 -4.50 -14.94
CA LYS A 88 8.37 -3.78 -14.17
C LYS A 88 7.98 -2.30 -13.97
N SER A 89 8.47 -1.71 -12.88
CA SER A 89 8.21 -0.31 -12.54
C SER A 89 6.73 0.01 -12.30
N HIS A 90 5.91 -0.98 -11.92
CA HIS A 90 4.53 -0.74 -11.47
C HIS A 90 4.45 -0.69 -9.94
N VAL A 91 3.42 0.00 -9.46
CA VAL A 91 2.99 -0.09 -8.06
C VAL A 91 1.88 -1.12 -7.95
N VAL A 92 2.07 -2.11 -7.09
CA VAL A 92 1.02 -3.06 -6.72
C VAL A 92 0.30 -2.50 -5.50
N TYR A 93 -0.93 -2.05 -5.69
CA TYR A 93 -1.77 -1.52 -4.61
C TYR A 93 -2.75 -2.59 -4.12
N ILE A 94 -2.77 -2.84 -2.81
CA ILE A 94 -3.64 -3.84 -2.17
C ILE A 94 -4.54 -3.12 -1.17
N PRO A 95 -5.78 -2.76 -1.52
CA PRO A 95 -6.73 -2.23 -0.55
C PRO A 95 -7.21 -3.33 0.40
N ASN A 96 -7.63 -2.93 1.59
CA ASN A 96 -8.14 -3.78 2.67
C ASN A 96 -7.18 -4.94 3.00
N ALA A 97 -5.89 -4.64 3.09
CA ALA A 97 -4.83 -5.63 3.27
C ALA A 97 -4.99 -6.44 4.57
N GLU A 98 -5.66 -5.89 5.59
CA GLU A 98 -6.02 -6.60 6.82
C GLU A 98 -7.00 -7.76 6.60
N SER A 99 -7.70 -7.81 5.47
CA SER A 99 -8.62 -8.91 5.14
C SER A 99 -7.92 -10.08 4.47
N TRP A 100 -6.67 -9.90 4.05
CA TRP A 100 -5.89 -10.94 3.39
C TRP A 100 -5.24 -11.87 4.41
N ARG A 101 -5.02 -13.13 4.00
CA ARG A 101 -4.08 -14.00 4.71
C ARG A 101 -2.70 -13.35 4.70
N GLN A 102 -2.13 -13.18 5.89
CA GLN A 102 -0.89 -12.42 6.09
C GLN A 102 0.30 -13.03 5.33
N ASP A 103 0.40 -14.36 5.30
CA ASP A 103 1.43 -15.05 4.52
C ASP A 103 1.29 -14.78 3.01
N SER A 104 0.06 -14.84 2.48
CA SER A 104 -0.20 -14.54 1.08
C SER A 104 0.14 -13.08 0.74
N LEU A 105 -0.23 -12.15 1.62
CA LEU A 105 0.09 -10.73 1.48
C LEU A 105 1.60 -10.49 1.44
N LEU A 106 2.35 -11.09 2.36
CA LEU A 106 3.81 -11.02 2.39
C LEU A 106 4.45 -11.59 1.13
N GLN A 107 3.97 -12.75 0.64
CA GLN A 107 4.47 -13.34 -0.60
C GLN A 107 4.22 -12.43 -1.82
N VAL A 108 3.05 -11.78 -1.89
CA VAL A 108 2.76 -10.82 -2.98
C VAL A 108 3.72 -9.63 -2.90
N ILE A 109 3.99 -9.08 -1.72
CA ILE A 109 4.93 -7.98 -1.52
C ILE A 109 6.34 -8.38 -2.00
N LEU A 110 6.82 -9.54 -1.55
CA LEU A 110 8.15 -10.06 -1.91
C LEU A 110 8.28 -10.33 -3.41
N GLN A 111 7.31 -11.02 -4.00
CA GLN A 111 7.31 -11.32 -5.43
C GLN A 111 7.21 -10.05 -6.29
N SER A 112 6.41 -9.06 -5.86
CA SER A 112 6.33 -7.76 -6.53
C SER A 112 7.69 -7.07 -6.53
N SER A 113 8.39 -7.07 -5.39
CA SER A 113 9.74 -6.50 -5.29
C SER A 113 10.74 -7.19 -6.21
N GLN A 114 10.75 -8.54 -6.24
CA GLN A 114 11.61 -9.33 -7.11
C GLN A 114 11.33 -9.07 -8.60
N ALA A 115 10.07 -8.81 -8.95
CA ALA A 115 9.67 -8.40 -10.30
C ALA A 115 10.05 -6.95 -10.64
N GLY A 116 10.76 -6.23 -9.78
CA GLY A 116 11.10 -4.81 -9.98
C GLY A 116 9.90 -3.88 -9.85
N CYS A 117 8.84 -4.33 -9.17
CA CYS A 117 7.68 -3.55 -8.80
C CYS A 117 7.80 -3.10 -7.34
N LYS A 118 6.92 -2.19 -6.93
CA LYS A 118 6.85 -1.73 -5.54
C LYS A 118 5.47 -2.00 -4.97
N ALA A 119 5.38 -2.34 -3.69
CA ALA A 119 4.11 -2.67 -3.06
C ALA A 119 3.60 -1.52 -2.19
N MET A 120 2.31 -1.26 -2.28
CA MET A 120 1.58 -0.35 -1.41
C MET A 120 0.33 -1.06 -0.87
N ILE A 121 0.05 -0.94 0.42
CA ILE A 121 -1.10 -1.56 1.07
C ILE A 121 -2.00 -0.49 1.70
N GLY A 122 -3.31 -0.63 1.54
CA GLY A 122 -4.32 0.12 2.29
C GLY A 122 -4.82 -0.70 3.47
N PHE A 123 -4.99 -0.08 4.63
CA PHE A 123 -5.61 -0.75 5.77
C PHE A 123 -6.33 0.21 6.72
N SER A 124 -7.37 -0.28 7.37
CA SER A 124 -8.14 0.46 8.38
C SER A 124 -7.79 0.04 9.80
N THR A 125 -7.52 -1.26 9.98
CA THR A 125 -7.27 -1.89 11.29
C THR A 125 -5.83 -2.39 11.36
N PRO A 126 -4.88 -1.61 11.92
CA PRO A 126 -3.47 -1.97 11.89
C PRO A 126 -3.20 -3.29 12.61
N SER A 127 -3.84 -3.54 13.76
CA SER A 127 -3.61 -4.73 14.60
C SER A 127 -3.82 -6.09 13.92
N LYS A 128 -4.43 -6.11 12.73
CA LYS A 128 -4.62 -7.31 11.91
C LYS A 128 -3.46 -7.58 10.94
N LEU A 129 -2.52 -6.65 10.80
CA LEU A 129 -1.30 -6.84 10.01
C LEU A 129 -0.23 -7.54 10.85
N SER A 130 0.49 -8.47 10.24
CA SER A 130 1.55 -9.22 10.92
C SER A 130 2.82 -8.39 11.15
N LEU A 131 3.59 -8.74 12.20
CA LEU A 131 4.92 -8.16 12.49
C LEU A 131 5.88 -8.24 11.30
N GLY A 132 5.81 -9.32 10.50
CA GLY A 132 6.63 -9.49 9.31
C GLY A 132 6.37 -8.43 8.23
N ILE A 133 5.16 -7.87 8.16
CA ILE A 133 4.83 -6.75 7.26
C ILE A 133 5.38 -5.45 7.86
N TYR A 134 5.23 -5.26 9.17
CA TYR A 134 5.63 -4.03 9.85
C TYR A 134 7.13 -3.73 9.79
N GLN A 135 7.99 -4.76 9.78
CA GLN A 135 9.44 -4.59 9.66
C GLN A 135 9.87 -3.87 8.37
N PHE A 136 9.02 -3.91 7.34
CA PHE A 136 9.32 -3.35 6.03
C PHE A 136 8.41 -2.19 5.62
N LEU A 137 7.51 -1.78 6.53
CA LEU A 137 6.41 -0.87 6.23
C LEU A 137 6.76 0.58 6.58
N VAL A 138 6.83 1.45 5.57
CA VAL A 138 6.73 2.90 5.78
C VAL A 138 5.27 3.31 5.65
N THR A 139 4.67 3.83 6.73
CA THR A 139 3.22 4.10 6.76
C THR A 139 2.92 5.59 6.81
N LYS A 140 1.94 6.00 6.00
CA LYS A 140 1.26 7.30 6.10
C LYS A 140 -0.17 7.09 6.58
N GLN A 141 -0.71 8.03 7.36
CA GLN A 141 -2.12 8.06 7.74
C GLN A 141 -2.83 9.22 7.03
N ILE A 142 -4.05 8.97 6.56
CA ILE A 142 -4.97 10.01 6.06
C ILE A 142 -6.13 10.14 7.05
N THR A 143 -6.25 11.30 7.68
CA THR A 143 -7.39 11.69 8.52
C THR A 143 -7.86 13.06 8.06
N ASP A 144 -9.14 13.20 7.70
CA ASP A 144 -9.73 14.47 7.25
C ASP A 144 -8.92 15.17 6.12
N GLY A 145 -8.40 14.38 5.16
CA GLY A 145 -7.59 14.87 4.05
C GLY A 145 -6.14 15.26 4.41
N ILE A 146 -5.75 15.17 5.68
CA ILE A 146 -4.40 15.47 6.16
C ILE A 146 -3.55 14.19 6.14
N VAL A 147 -2.36 14.29 5.52
CA VAL A 147 -1.38 13.20 5.47
C VAL A 147 -0.32 13.40 6.55
N THR A 148 -0.21 12.45 7.47
CA THR A 148 0.82 12.39 8.52
C THR A 148 1.64 11.10 8.43
N ASP A 149 2.83 11.11 9.02
CA ASP A 149 3.55 9.86 9.33
C ASP A 149 2.76 9.08 10.38
N TRP A 150 2.65 7.76 10.16
CA TRP A 150 2.09 6.86 11.16
C TRP A 150 3.17 5.88 11.59
N ALA A 151 3.38 5.81 12.90
CA ALA A 151 4.16 4.77 13.52
C ALA A 151 3.21 3.87 14.34
N ILE A 152 3.52 2.58 14.39
CA ILE A 152 2.91 1.71 15.39
C ILE A 152 3.39 2.22 16.75
N ASN A 153 2.48 2.70 17.59
CA ASN A 153 2.75 2.73 19.01
C ASN A 153 2.78 1.27 19.47
N MET A 154 3.99 0.74 19.70
CA MET A 154 4.19 -0.62 20.22
C MET A 154 3.79 -0.75 21.70
N ASP A 155 3.05 0.22 22.25
CA ASP A 155 2.45 0.16 23.58
C ASP A 155 1.23 -0.78 23.65
N MET A 156 0.80 -1.34 22.52
CA MET A 156 -0.17 -2.44 22.53
C MET A 156 0.53 -3.68 23.08
N PRO A 157 0.09 -4.23 24.24
CA PRO A 157 0.63 -5.50 24.71
C PRO A 157 0.43 -6.51 23.59
N ILE A 158 1.50 -7.22 23.25
CA ILE A 158 1.41 -8.47 22.52
C ILE A 158 0.58 -9.35 23.45
N CYS A 159 -0.74 -9.37 23.27
CA CYS A 159 -1.58 -10.31 23.99
C CYS A 159 -1.08 -11.68 23.55
N ASP A 160 -0.51 -12.43 24.51
CA ASP A 160 -0.23 -13.84 24.35
C ASP A 160 -1.48 -14.49 23.77
N ILE A 161 -1.36 -14.96 22.52
CA ILE A 161 -2.40 -15.77 21.89
C ILE A 161 -2.39 -17.09 22.67
N GLN A 162 -3.34 -17.25 23.60
CA GLN A 162 -3.64 -18.53 24.25
C GLN A 162 -4.39 -19.45 23.29
#